data_AF-A0A8S3KDG6-F1
#
_entry.id   AF-A0A8S3KDG6-F1
#
_cell.length_a   1.000
_cell.length_b   1.000
_cell.length_c   1.000
_cell.angle_alpha   90.00
_cell.angle_beta   90.00
_cell.angle_gamma   90.00
#
_symmetry.space_group_name_H-M   'P 1'
#
loop_
_entity.id
_entity.type
_entity.pdbx_description
1 polymer ?
#
loop_
_entity_poly.entity_id
_entity_poly.type
_entity_poly.pdbx_seq_one_letter_code
_entity_poly.pdbx_strand_id
1 'polypeptide(L)'
;SLTGEGNFNWRFIFDFQFLDIEQKVVFESKDSVFQVGNTIKKIPPRVVIRVYDADFFSADDFLGECILNLTSLKCGSKTPDSCKANILDAKHEGINLFTKKR
;
A
#
# COMPACT_ATOMS: atom_id res chain seq x y z
N SER A 1 -9.80 -1.88 -23.27
CA SER A 1 -11.23 -1.49 -23.33
C SER A 1 -11.39 -0.45 -24.42
N LEU A 2 -12.49 -0.50 -25.19
CA LEU A 2 -12.72 0.40 -26.34
C LEU A 2 -12.90 1.87 -25.91
N THR A 3 -13.25 2.11 -24.64
CA THR A 3 -13.41 3.44 -24.03
C THR A 3 -12.22 3.87 -23.18
N GLY A 4 -11.19 3.02 -23.05
CA GLY A 4 -10.07 3.25 -22.12
C GLY A 4 -10.40 2.99 -20.64
N GLU A 5 -11.65 2.68 -20.28
CA GLU A 5 -12.01 2.35 -18.89
C GLU A 5 -11.70 0.89 -18.54
N GLY A 6 -11.01 0.67 -17.41
CA GLY A 6 -10.76 -0.64 -16.83
C GLY A 6 -11.11 -0.65 -15.36
N ASN A 7 -12.12 -1.44 -14.98
CA ASN A 7 -12.52 -1.63 -13.59
C ASN A 7 -11.86 -2.90 -13.06
N PHE A 8 -10.91 -2.74 -12.14
CA PHE A 8 -10.22 -3.86 -11.51
C PHE A 8 -10.55 -3.92 -10.03
N ASN A 9 -11.04 -5.08 -9.58
CA ASN A 9 -11.23 -5.35 -8.16
C ASN A 9 -10.02 -6.15 -7.66
N TRP A 10 -9.07 -5.47 -7.01
CA TRP A 10 -7.94 -6.14 -6.37
C TRP A 10 -8.16 -6.25 -4.87
N ARG A 11 -7.86 -7.43 -4.32
CA ARG A 11 -7.82 -7.67 -2.89
C ARG A 11 -6.44 -8.19 -2.52
N PHE A 12 -5.66 -7.34 -1.86
CA PHE A 12 -4.37 -7.73 -1.31
C PHE A 12 -4.57 -8.23 0.13
N ILE A 13 -4.01 -9.40 0.44
CA ILE A 13 -4.04 -10.00 1.76
C ILE A 13 -2.59 -10.21 2.18
N PHE A 14 -2.22 -9.64 3.31
CA PHE A 14 -0.88 -9.72 3.87
C PHE A 14 -0.96 -10.36 5.25
N ASP A 15 -0.02 -11.25 5.54
CA ASP A 15 0.09 -11.87 6.85
C ASP A 15 1.17 -11.14 7.66
N PHE A 16 0.73 -10.43 8.69
CA PHE A 16 1.60 -9.73 9.61
C PHE A 16 0.89 -9.44 10.93
N GLN A 17 1.67 -9.20 11.98
CA GLN A 17 1.19 -8.72 13.27
C GLN A 17 1.40 -7.21 13.38
N PHE A 18 0.54 -6.53 14.12
CA PHE A 18 0.69 -5.11 14.41
C PHE A 18 0.95 -4.91 15.90
N LEU A 19 2.02 -4.16 16.22
CA LEU A 19 2.36 -3.77 17.58
C LEU A 19 1.80 -2.39 17.87
N ASP A 20 0.70 -2.31 18.62
CA ASP A 20 0.00 -1.06 18.91
C ASP A 20 0.88 -0.02 19.61
N ILE A 21 1.73 -0.44 20.55
CA ILE A 21 2.60 0.47 21.31
C ILE A 21 3.68 1.06 20.40
N GLU A 22 4.30 0.23 19.56
CA GLU A 22 5.37 0.67 18.67
C GLU A 22 4.84 1.30 17.37
N GLN A 23 3.54 1.14 17.08
CA GLN A 23 2.91 1.46 15.80
C GLN A 23 3.69 0.85 14.61
N LYS A 24 4.05 -0.42 14.71
CA LYS A 24 4.86 -1.15 13.71
C LYS A 24 4.21 -2.46 13.29
N VAL A 25 4.45 -2.82 12.03
CA VAL A 25 4.12 -4.12 11.48
C VAL A 25 5.29 -5.07 11.68
N VAL A 26 4.98 -6.31 12.07
CA VAL A 26 5.93 -7.38 12.35
C VAL A 26 5.59 -8.59 11.51
N PHE A 27 6.59 -9.10 10.80
CA PHE A 27 6.46 -10.29 9.98
C PHE A 27 7.80 -11.03 9.88
N GLU A 28 7.73 -12.29 9.53
CA GLU A 28 8.91 -13.12 9.27
C GLU A 28 9.31 -13.02 7.80
N SER A 29 10.62 -12.87 7.56
CA SER A 29 11.20 -12.66 6.25
C SER A 29 12.47 -13.49 6.10
N LYS A 30 12.68 -14.10 4.93
CA LYS A 30 14.00 -14.60 4.51
C LYS A 30 14.69 -13.53 3.70
N ASP A 31 15.81 -13.02 4.20
CA ASP A 31 16.52 -11.89 3.57
C ASP A 31 17.44 -12.35 2.43
N SER A 32 17.77 -13.64 2.41
CA SER A 32 18.51 -14.29 1.33
C SER A 32 18.09 -15.74 1.20
N VAL A 33 18.11 -16.26 -0.03
CA VAL A 33 17.84 -17.67 -0.33
C VAL A 33 18.86 -18.59 0.37
N PHE A 34 20.04 -18.07 0.68
CA PHE A 34 21.12 -18.80 1.34
C PHE A 34 21.10 -18.69 2.87
N GLN A 35 20.19 -17.91 3.45
CA GLN A 35 20.12 -17.73 4.89
C GLN A 35 19.35 -18.88 5.55
N VAL A 36 19.94 -19.47 6.59
CA VAL A 36 19.29 -20.51 7.39
C VAL A 36 18.45 -19.84 8.48
N GLY A 37 17.13 -19.94 8.36
CA GLY A 37 16.16 -19.39 9.31
C GLY A 37 15.41 -18.15 8.78
N ASN A 38 14.39 -17.74 9.55
CA ASN A 38 13.60 -16.54 9.27
C ASN A 38 14.07 -15.40 10.18
N THR A 39 14.13 -14.19 9.63
CA THR A 39 14.37 -12.96 10.40
C THR A 39 13.04 -12.31 10.73
N ILE A 40 12.85 -11.90 11.98
CA ILE A 40 11.71 -11.06 12.36
C ILE A 40 12.02 -9.61 11.97
N LYS A 41 11.18 -9.03 11.11
CA LYS A 41 11.28 -7.63 10.70
C LYS A 41 10.22 -6.78 11.38
N LYS A 42 10.60 -5.56 11.75
CA LYS A 42 9.69 -4.52 12.24
C LYS A 42 9.76 -3.31 11.32
N ILE A 43 8.65 -2.96 10.67
CA ILE A 43 8.60 -1.82 9.73
C ILE A 43 7.44 -0.88 10.05
N PRO A 44 7.51 0.39 9.62
CA PRO A 44 6.35 1.27 9.65
C PRO A 44 5.19 0.67 8.83
N PRO A 45 3.93 0.81 9.28
CA PRO A 45 2.75 0.28 8.62
C PRO A 45 2.41 1.11 7.37
N ARG A 46 3.07 0.82 6.25
CA ARG A 46 2.86 1.52 4.98
C ARG A 46 2.66 0.53 3.84
N VAL A 47 1.73 0.84 2.95
CA VAL A 47 1.59 0.14 1.66
C VAL A 47 2.23 1.01 0.59
N VAL A 48 3.09 0.41 -0.22
CA VAL A 48 3.75 1.06 -1.34
C VAL A 48 3.29 0.39 -2.61
N ILE A 49 2.55 1.13 -3.43
CA ILE A 49 2.08 0.67 -4.74
C ILE A 49 2.95 1.34 -5.78
N ARG A 50 3.60 0.54 -6.63
CA ARG A 50 4.38 1.02 -7.76
C ARG A 50 3.76 0.53 -9.04
N VAL A 51 3.74 1.40 -10.04
CA VAL A 51 3.26 1.11 -11.38
C VAL A 51 4.45 1.19 -12.32
N TYR A 52 4.61 0.16 -13.13
CA TYR A 52 5.61 0.06 -14.17
C TYR A 52 4.90 -0.18 -15.51
N ASP A 53 5.48 0.33 -16.60
CA ASP A 53 5.05 -0.02 -17.95
C ASP A 53 5.55 -1.42 -18.29
N ALA A 54 4.70 -2.23 -18.89
CA ALA A 54 5.02 -3.63 -19.19
C ALA A 54 5.58 -3.75 -20.60
N ASP A 55 6.91 -3.69 -20.71
CA ASP A 55 7.61 -3.72 -21.98
C ASP A 55 7.95 -5.15 -22.43
N PHE A 56 7.85 -5.40 -23.73
CA PHE A 56 8.17 -6.73 -24.28
C PHE A 56 9.66 -6.98 -24.51
N PHE A 57 10.43 -5.91 -24.80
CA PHE A 57 11.82 -6.02 -25.29
C PHE A 57 12.83 -5.21 -24.48
N SER A 58 12.36 -4.42 -23.50
CA SER A 58 13.16 -3.58 -22.61
C SER A 58 12.88 -3.92 -21.15
N ALA A 59 13.65 -3.33 -20.25
CA ALA A 59 13.29 -3.34 -18.84
C ALA A 59 12.07 -2.45 -18.62
N ASP A 60 11.16 -2.89 -17.75
CA ASP A 60 9.93 -2.16 -17.41
C ASP A 60 10.24 -0.74 -16.89
N ASP A 61 9.65 0.27 -17.53
CA ASP A 61 9.81 1.67 -17.15
C ASP A 61 8.96 2.02 -15.92
N PHE A 62 9.52 2.74 -14.96
CA PHE A 62 8.77 3.19 -13.78
C PHE A 62 7.82 4.34 -14.14
N LEU A 63 6.52 4.14 -13.91
CA LEU A 63 5.48 5.14 -14.19
C LEU A 63 5.12 5.98 -12.97
N GLY A 64 5.16 5.39 -11.76
CA GLY A 64 4.81 6.12 -10.55
C GLY A 64 4.69 5.27 -9.29
N GLU A 65 4.64 5.96 -8.15
CA GLU A 65 4.52 5.35 -6.83
C GLU A 65 3.45 6.07 -5.99
N CYS A 66 2.70 5.29 -5.21
CA CYS A 66 1.79 5.77 -4.19
C CYS A 66 2.14 5.11 -2.86
N ILE A 67 2.47 5.93 -1.85
CA ILE A 67 2.78 5.48 -0.49
C ILE A 67 1.60 5.81 0.42
N LEU A 68 1.00 4.79 0.98
CA LEU A 68 -0.15 4.90 1.88
C LEU A 68 0.29 4.58 3.31
N ASN A 69 0.20 5.56 4.21
CA ASN A 69 0.43 5.35 5.64
C ASN A 69 -0.84 4.80 6.30
N LEU A 70 -0.80 3.56 6.79
CA LEU A 70 -1.99 2.87 7.30
C LEU A 70 -2.43 3.38 8.70
N THR A 71 -1.57 4.08 9.44
CA THR A 71 -1.93 4.71 10.72
C THR A 71 -2.50 6.12 10.54
N SER A 72 -2.36 6.71 9.36
CA SER A 72 -2.86 8.06 9.05
C SER A 72 -3.33 8.11 7.58
N LEU A 73 -4.20 7.16 7.22
CA LEU A 73 -4.67 7.03 5.85
C LEU A 73 -5.68 8.14 5.53
N LYS A 74 -5.44 8.89 4.45
CA LYS A 74 -6.40 9.87 3.96
C LYS A 74 -7.63 9.14 3.42
N CYS A 75 -8.82 9.62 3.79
CA CYS A 75 -10.05 9.09 3.22
C CYS A 75 -10.11 9.40 1.73
N GLY A 76 -10.14 8.37 0.91
CA GLY A 76 -10.43 8.51 -0.51
C GLY A 76 -11.89 8.93 -0.76
N SER A 77 -12.22 9.07 -2.03
CA SER A 77 -13.58 9.33 -2.47
C SER A 77 -14.41 8.04 -2.57
N LYS A 78 -15.72 8.13 -2.32
CA LYS A 78 -16.66 7.02 -2.51
C LYS A 78 -17.03 6.80 -3.99
N THR A 79 -16.90 7.84 -4.80
CA THR A 79 -17.19 7.79 -6.24
C THR A 79 -15.98 8.27 -7.04
N PRO A 80 -15.81 7.81 -8.30
CA PRO A 80 -14.74 8.30 -9.16
C PRO A 80 -14.77 9.82 -9.36
N ASP A 81 -15.96 10.40 -9.56
CA ASP A 81 -16.13 11.83 -9.88
C ASP A 81 -15.66 12.79 -8.78
N SER A 82 -15.78 12.38 -7.51
CA SER A 82 -15.25 13.16 -6.39
C SER A 82 -13.81 12.80 -6.02
N CYS A 83 -13.18 11.83 -6.69
CA CYS A 83 -11.78 11.50 -6.49
C CYS A 83 -10.88 12.54 -7.18
N LYS A 84 -10.51 13.58 -6.43
CA LYS A 84 -9.69 14.69 -6.91
C LYS A 84 -8.37 14.76 -6.14
N ALA A 85 -7.33 15.30 -6.78
CA ALA A 85 -5.98 15.38 -6.19
C ALA A 85 -5.95 16.15 -4.86
N ASN A 86 -6.81 17.16 -4.71
CA ASN A 86 -6.93 17.96 -3.49
C ASN A 86 -7.34 17.15 -2.23
N ILE A 87 -7.86 15.93 -2.37
CA ILE A 87 -8.11 15.03 -1.22
C ILE A 87 -6.81 14.70 -0.49
N LEU A 88 -5.70 14.61 -1.23
CA LEU A 88 -4.38 14.33 -0.66
C LEU A 88 -3.86 15.53 0.14
N ASP A 89 -4.17 16.75 -0.31
CA ASP A 89 -3.77 18.01 0.33
C ASP A 89 -4.66 18.40 1.51
N ALA A 90 -5.81 17.74 1.65
CA ALA A 90 -6.77 18.10 2.67
C ALA A 90 -6.15 17.90 4.07
N LYS A 91 -6.16 18.97 4.87
CA LYS A 91 -5.66 19.00 6.26
C LYS A 91 -6.43 18.10 7.23
N HIS A 92 -7.40 17.33 6.75
CA HIS A 92 -8.15 16.39 7.58
C HIS A 92 -7.23 15.33 8.20
N GLU A 93 -7.49 15.01 9.46
CA GLU A 93 -6.79 13.95 10.17
C GLU A 93 -6.98 12.61 9.43
N GLY A 94 -5.88 11.86 9.28
CA GLY A 94 -5.92 10.55 8.66
C GLY A 94 -6.59 9.52 9.58
N ILE A 95 -7.08 8.43 9.02
CA ILE A 95 -7.64 7.30 9.77
C ILE A 95 -6.53 6.31 10.09
N ASN A 96 -6.48 5.85 11.34
CA ASN A 96 -5.69 4.69 11.72
C ASN A 96 -6.47 3.40 11.49
N LEU A 97 -6.06 2.61 10.49
CA LEU A 97 -6.74 1.38 10.11
C LEU A 97 -6.66 0.27 11.16
N PHE A 98 -5.69 0.31 12.07
CA PHE A 98 -5.52 -0.72 13.11
C PHE A 98 -6.36 -0.44 14.35
N THR A 99 -6.78 0.81 14.56
CA THR A 99 -7.67 1.19 15.67
C THR A 99 -9.14 0.89 15.38
N LYS A 100 -9.51 0.79 14.10
CA LYS A 100 -10.86 0.41 13.68
C LYS A 100 -11.01 -1.10 13.81
N LYS A 101 -11.52 -1.56 14.96
CA LYS A 101 -12.13 -2.90 15.03
C LYS A 101 -13.41 -2.87 14.18
N ARG A 102 -13.54 -3.85 13.29
CA ARG A 102 -14.76 -4.11 12.52
C ARG A 102 -15.84 -4.66 13.44
#